data_AF-A0A1I3SJ06-F1
#
_entry.id   AF-A0A1I3SJ06-F1
#
_cell.length_a   1.000
_cell.length_b   1.000
_cell.length_c   1.000
_cell.angle_alpha   90.00
_cell.angle_beta   90.00
_cell.angle_gamma   90.00
#
_symmetry.space_group_name_H-M   'P 1'
#
loop_
_entity.id
_entity.type
_entity.pdbx_description
1 polymer ?
#
loop_
_entity_poly.entity_id
_entity_poly.type
_entity_poly.pdbx_seq_one_letter_code
_entity_poly.pdbx_strand_id
1 'polypeptide(L)'
;MTNHAVEVVFAPKEQDVANELSERIGYDTVTARSRSGPKGLTRRSTSETVSEHRRALMLPQELKLLPKSKAFILGTGIPPIIADKIIYYEDKSFLERLLPAPVPKMPNVRSNALLDAEIKELRSEIAELRAVFRARPMTDEEVADPSTIPAGASFDFGDVDVDLEGLSEDDLKAWVMNYIDAQVIPPTRRTGRRQKGEENERQA
;
A
#
# COMPACT_ATOMS: atom_id res chain seq x y z
N MET A 1 -16.87 16.66 18.86
CA MET A 1 -17.36 15.32 19.30
C MET A 1 -17.49 15.38 20.82
N THR A 2 -18.45 16.15 21.32
CA THR A 2 -18.21 16.93 22.56
C THR A 2 -19.19 16.64 23.70
N ASN A 3 -20.00 15.58 23.58
CA ASN A 3 -20.83 15.10 24.68
C ASN A 3 -21.11 13.60 24.51
N HIS A 4 -20.21 12.77 25.02
CA HIS A 4 -20.44 11.35 25.24
C HIS A 4 -20.20 11.08 26.72
N ALA A 5 -21.14 10.41 27.39
CA ALA A 5 -20.99 10.08 28.82
C ALA A 5 -19.88 9.05 29.06
N VAL A 6 -19.63 8.19 28.06
CA VAL A 6 -18.62 7.13 28.09
C VAL A 6 -17.99 6.99 26.71
N GLU A 7 -16.66 6.85 26.68
CA GLU A 7 -15.85 6.59 25.50
C GLU A 7 -15.08 5.28 25.69
N VAL A 8 -15.08 4.45 24.65
CA VAL A 8 -14.31 3.19 24.63
C VAL A 8 -13.12 3.37 23.69
N VAL A 9 -11.92 3.28 24.23
CA VAL A 9 -10.67 3.49 23.49
C VAL A 9 -9.89 2.19 23.41
N PHE A 10 -9.36 1.87 22.22
CA PHE A 10 -8.51 0.71 22.00
C PHE A 10 -7.04 1.10 21.94
N ALA A 11 -6.15 0.10 22.03
CA ALA A 11 -4.70 0.30 21.92
C ALA A 11 -4.35 1.17 20.69
N PRO A 12 -3.77 2.37 20.89
CA PRO A 12 -3.45 3.28 19.79
C PRO A 12 -2.27 2.77 18.98
N LYS A 13 -2.26 3.05 17.67
CA LYS A 13 -1.11 2.76 16.80
C LYS A 13 -0.18 3.96 16.70
N GLU A 14 -0.74 5.15 16.54
CA GLU A 14 -0.02 6.41 16.36
C GLU A 14 0.55 6.94 17.68
N GLN A 15 1.69 7.63 17.61
CA GLN A 15 2.33 8.18 18.80
C GLN A 15 1.54 9.35 19.39
N ASP A 16 1.02 10.24 18.54
CA ASP A 16 0.33 11.45 18.99
C ASP A 16 -0.97 11.10 19.73
N VAL A 17 -1.73 10.14 19.20
CA VAL A 17 -2.94 9.61 19.86
C VAL A 17 -2.60 8.95 21.20
N ALA A 18 -1.46 8.25 21.30
CA ALA A 18 -1.03 7.64 22.56
C ALA A 18 -0.62 8.69 23.61
N ASN A 19 -0.01 9.80 23.19
CA ASN A 19 0.34 10.91 24.06
C ASN A 19 -0.92 11.60 24.58
N GLU A 20 -1.87 11.94 23.70
CA GLU A 20 -3.15 12.53 24.07
C GLU A 20 -3.92 11.62 25.05
N LEU A 21 -3.97 10.31 24.78
CA LEU A 21 -4.65 9.36 25.65
C LEU A 21 -3.98 9.26 27.03
N SER A 22 -2.65 9.29 27.10
CA SER A 22 -1.91 9.29 28.36
C SER A 22 -2.23 10.53 29.21
N GLU A 23 -2.30 11.70 28.57
CA GLU A 23 -2.71 12.95 29.24
C GLU A 23 -4.16 12.91 29.72
N ARG A 24 -5.06 12.34 28.92
CA ARG A 24 -6.49 12.18 29.25
C ARG A 24 -6.75 11.21 30.40
N ILE A 25 -5.99 10.12 30.47
CA ILE A 25 -6.05 9.16 31.60
C ILE A 25 -5.56 9.84 32.88
N GLY A 26 -4.50 10.65 32.77
CA GLY A 26 -4.03 11.50 33.84
C GLY A 26 -2.81 10.97 34.59
N TYR A 27 -2.58 11.54 35.77
CA TYR A 27 -1.35 11.40 36.54
C TYR A 27 -1.66 11.06 37.99
N ASP A 28 -0.73 10.34 38.60
CA ASP A 28 -0.73 10.01 40.01
C ASP A 28 0.58 10.47 40.67
N THR A 29 0.57 10.60 41.98
CA THR A 29 1.74 11.01 42.76
C THR A 29 2.47 9.79 43.29
N VAL A 30 3.73 9.62 42.88
CA VAL A 30 4.58 8.53 43.36
C VAL A 30 5.61 9.05 44.34
N THR A 31 5.69 8.40 45.50
CA THR A 31 6.69 8.68 46.51
C THR A 31 8.00 7.95 46.20
N ALA A 32 9.07 8.70 45.91
CA ALA A 32 10.42 8.19 45.80
C ALA A 32 11.13 8.25 47.17
N ARG A 33 11.79 7.16 47.55
CA ARG A 33 12.62 7.10 48.76
C ARG A 33 14.07 6.94 48.37
N SER A 34 14.90 7.91 48.75
CA SER A 34 16.35 7.84 48.57
C SER A 34 17.01 7.60 49.91
N ARG A 35 17.90 6.60 49.98
CA ARG A 35 18.68 6.30 51.18
C ARG A 35 20.14 6.60 50.88
N SER A 36 20.72 7.51 51.65
CA SER A 36 22.13 7.89 51.54
C SER A 36 22.85 7.62 52.85
N GLY A 37 23.96 6.88 52.77
CA GLY A 37 24.77 6.52 53.93
C GLY A 37 26.15 6.02 53.49
N PRO A 38 27.18 6.13 54.36
CA PRO A 38 28.53 5.68 54.01
C PRO A 38 28.56 4.16 53.82
N LYS A 39 29.06 3.70 52.67
CA LYS A 39 29.38 2.27 52.45
C LYS A 39 30.72 1.95 53.11
N GLY A 40 30.71 1.27 54.26
CA GLY A 40 31.93 0.80 54.95
C GLY A 40 31.73 0.53 56.45
N LEU A 41 32.79 0.07 57.14
CA LEU A 41 32.79 -0.34 58.56
C LEU A 41 32.47 0.76 59.60
N THR A 42 32.13 1.98 59.16
CA THR A 42 31.81 3.09 60.05
C THR A 42 30.32 3.09 60.40
N ARG A 43 30.00 2.93 61.69
CA ARG A 43 28.64 3.07 62.24
C ARG A 43 28.24 4.55 62.23
N ARG A 44 27.84 5.08 61.08
CA ARG A 44 27.23 6.42 61.00
C ARG A 44 25.81 6.33 60.44
N SER A 45 24.95 7.22 60.92
CA SER A 45 23.52 7.28 60.59
C SER A 45 23.29 7.33 59.08
N THR A 46 22.34 6.52 58.59
CA THR A 46 21.86 6.55 57.20
C THR A 46 20.71 7.56 57.13
N SER A 47 20.78 8.48 56.18
CA SER A 47 19.71 9.45 55.91
C SER A 47 18.71 8.85 54.92
N GLU A 48 17.41 8.97 55.20
CA GLU A 48 16.34 8.61 54.28
C GLU A 48 15.58 9.89 53.90
N THR A 49 15.57 10.19 52.61
CA THR A 49 14.84 11.33 52.03
C THR A 49 13.65 10.78 51.26
N VAL A 50 12.47 11.30 51.57
CA VAL A 50 11.22 10.97 50.89
C VAL A 50 10.82 12.16 50.01
N SER A 51 10.65 11.94 48.72
CA SER A 51 10.24 12.97 47.75
C SER A 51 9.02 12.49 46.95
N GLU A 52 8.14 13.41 46.60
CA GLU A 52 6.94 13.11 45.81
C GLU A 52 7.10 13.64 44.38
N HIS A 53 6.74 12.82 43.40
CA HIS A 53 6.85 13.16 41.98
C HIS A 53 5.56 12.79 41.23
N ARG A 54 5.17 13.65 40.28
CA ARG A 54 4.06 13.39 39.36
C ARG A 54 4.47 12.33 38.33
N ARG A 55 3.67 11.27 38.18
CA ARG A 55 3.88 10.20 37.19
C ARG A 55 2.59 9.95 36.40
N ALA A 56 2.69 9.74 35.10
CA ALA A 56 1.54 9.33 34.30
C ALA A 56 1.04 7.96 34.78
N LEU A 57 -0.29 7.76 34.83
CA LEU A 57 -0.89 6.47 35.19
C LEU A 57 -0.51 5.36 34.20
N MET A 58 -0.46 5.70 32.92
CA MET A 58 0.11 4.86 31.86
C MET A 58 0.90 5.70 30.88
N LEU A 59 2.12 5.26 30.57
CA LEU A 59 2.97 5.88 29.55
C LEU A 59 2.44 5.57 28.14
N PRO A 60 2.69 6.44 27.14
CA PRO A 60 2.30 6.19 25.76
C PRO A 60 2.82 4.85 25.21
N GLN A 61 4.01 4.42 25.65
CA GLN A 61 4.59 3.13 25.28
C GLN A 61 3.82 1.95 25.89
N GLU A 62 3.37 2.08 27.15
CA GLU A 62 2.56 1.07 27.83
C GLU A 62 1.18 0.96 27.19
N LEU A 63 0.58 2.09 26.79
CA LEU A 63 -0.71 2.12 26.06
C LEU A 63 -0.63 1.38 24.73
N LYS A 64 0.47 1.54 23.99
CA LYS A 64 0.71 0.85 22.71
C LYS A 64 0.94 -0.65 22.86
N LEU A 65 1.50 -1.08 24.00
CA LEU A 65 1.74 -2.49 24.31
C LEU A 65 0.52 -3.20 24.90
N LEU A 66 -0.60 -2.49 25.09
CA LEU A 66 -1.82 -3.08 25.63
C LEU A 66 -2.30 -4.24 24.75
N PRO A 67 -2.63 -5.42 25.33
CA PRO A 67 -3.14 -6.55 24.58
C PRO A 67 -4.39 -6.20 23.76
N LYS A 68 -4.53 -6.82 22.58
CA LYS A 68 -5.72 -6.68 21.73
C LYS A 68 -7.00 -7.20 22.38
N SER A 69 -6.93 -7.92 23.48
CA SER A 69 -8.09 -8.35 24.26
C SER A 69 -8.59 -7.27 25.23
N LYS A 70 -7.87 -6.16 25.43
CA LYS A 70 -8.25 -5.12 26.40
C LYS A 70 -8.67 -3.81 25.74
N ALA A 71 -9.44 -3.02 26.46
CA ALA A 71 -9.92 -1.69 26.09
C ALA A 71 -9.94 -0.76 27.30
N PHE A 72 -9.85 0.54 27.05
CA PHE A 72 -10.04 1.57 28.06
C PHE A 72 -11.48 2.10 28.00
N ILE A 73 -12.07 2.30 29.17
CA ILE A 73 -13.37 2.94 29.32
C ILE A 73 -13.11 4.25 30.06
N LEU A 74 -13.38 5.37 29.38
CA LEU A 74 -13.26 6.71 29.91
C LEU A 74 -14.67 7.27 30.08
N GLY A 75 -15.04 7.68 31.29
CA GLY A 75 -16.38 8.21 31.57
C GLY A 75 -16.33 9.39 32.53
N THR A 76 -17.35 10.23 32.47
CA THR A 76 -17.43 11.40 33.35
C THR A 76 -17.70 10.95 34.79
N GLY A 77 -16.86 11.37 35.72
CA GLY A 77 -17.04 11.10 37.16
C GLY A 77 -16.61 9.71 37.62
N ILE A 78 -15.92 8.94 36.76
CA ILE A 78 -15.40 7.61 37.09
C ILE A 78 -13.91 7.58 36.70
N PRO A 79 -13.02 6.99 37.51
CA PRO A 79 -11.63 6.79 37.10
C PRO A 79 -11.55 5.93 35.81
N PRO A 80 -10.49 6.08 35.00
CA PRO A 80 -10.31 5.28 33.81
C PRO A 80 -10.27 3.79 34.15
N ILE A 81 -11.04 2.97 33.43
CA ILE A 81 -11.15 1.53 33.65
C ILE A 81 -10.50 0.77 32.50
N ILE A 82 -9.73 -0.25 32.82
CA ILE A 82 -9.24 -1.23 31.85
C ILE A 82 -10.19 -2.42 31.86
N ALA A 83 -10.87 -2.65 30.74
CA ALA A 83 -11.84 -3.71 30.56
C ALA A 83 -11.36 -4.77 29.56
N ASP A 84 -11.85 -5.99 29.72
CA ASP A 84 -11.70 -7.05 28.73
C ASP A 84 -12.75 -6.90 27.63
N LYS A 85 -12.32 -7.07 26.38
CA LYS A 85 -13.20 -7.07 25.21
C LYS A 85 -14.02 -8.34 25.20
N ILE A 86 -15.28 -8.18 24.83
CA ILE A 86 -16.15 -9.30 24.52
C ILE A 86 -15.80 -9.77 23.10
N ILE A 87 -15.29 -10.99 22.97
CA ILE A 87 -14.90 -11.62 21.71
C ILE A 87 -15.86 -12.78 21.44
N TYR A 88 -16.71 -12.63 20.41
CA TYR A 88 -17.85 -13.53 20.18
C TYR A 88 -17.47 -15.01 19.99
N TYR A 89 -16.27 -15.30 19.46
CA TYR A 89 -15.82 -16.67 19.20
C TYR A 89 -15.10 -17.30 20.41
N GLU A 90 -14.74 -16.51 21.43
CA GLU A 90 -14.07 -17.03 22.64
C GLU A 90 -15.09 -17.39 23.74
N ASP A 91 -16.24 -16.70 23.78
CA ASP A 91 -17.26 -16.91 24.79
C ASP A 91 -18.40 -17.82 24.26
N LYS A 92 -18.59 -18.95 24.93
CA LYS A 92 -19.59 -19.99 24.61
C LYS A 92 -21.01 -19.43 24.53
N SER A 93 -21.33 -18.41 25.32
CA SER A 93 -22.65 -17.77 25.36
C SER A 93 -23.01 -17.10 24.03
N PHE A 94 -22.00 -16.66 23.27
CA PHE A 94 -22.19 -16.05 21.95
C PHE A 94 -22.15 -17.08 20.82
N LEU A 95 -21.43 -18.19 21.01
CA LEU A 95 -21.39 -19.28 20.02
C LEU A 95 -22.78 -19.90 19.79
N GLU A 96 -23.61 -20.02 20.83
CA GLU A 96 -25.00 -20.51 20.69
C GLU A 96 -25.89 -19.59 19.84
N ARG A 97 -25.51 -18.30 19.72
CA ARG A 97 -26.24 -17.28 18.94
C ARG A 97 -25.59 -17.01 17.59
N LEU A 98 -24.54 -17.76 17.22
CA LEU A 98 -23.80 -17.56 15.99
C LEU A 98 -24.64 -18.03 14.80
N LEU A 99 -24.99 -17.09 13.92
CA LEU A 99 -25.66 -17.40 12.66
C LEU A 99 -24.63 -17.82 11.60
N PRO A 100 -25.00 -18.70 10.65
CA PRO A 100 -24.13 -19.05 9.54
C PRO A 100 -23.74 -17.81 8.73
N ALA A 101 -22.53 -17.82 8.18
CA ALA A 101 -22.04 -16.73 7.34
C ALA A 101 -23.00 -16.48 6.16
N PRO A 102 -23.28 -15.21 5.82
CA PRO A 102 -24.13 -14.91 4.67
C PRO A 102 -23.49 -15.46 3.40
N VAL A 103 -24.25 -16.25 2.63
CA VAL A 103 -23.79 -16.73 1.33
C VAL A 103 -23.72 -15.51 0.40
N PRO A 104 -22.54 -15.13 -0.12
CA PRO A 104 -22.44 -14.02 -1.05
C PRO A 104 -23.23 -14.38 -2.31
N LYS A 105 -24.24 -13.58 -2.64
CA LYS A 105 -24.87 -13.68 -3.96
C LYS A 105 -23.84 -13.16 -4.95
N MET A 106 -23.26 -14.06 -5.73
CA MET A 106 -22.51 -13.68 -6.92
C MET A 106 -23.40 -12.72 -7.71
N PRO A 107 -22.90 -11.55 -8.16
CA PRO A 107 -23.68 -10.72 -9.06
C PRO A 107 -24.10 -11.60 -10.24
N ASN A 108 -25.36 -11.48 -10.67
CA ASN A 108 -25.78 -12.01 -11.97
C ASN A 108 -24.96 -11.26 -13.02
N VAL A 109 -23.73 -11.73 -13.26
CA VAL A 109 -22.96 -11.37 -14.44
C VAL A 109 -23.88 -11.69 -15.62
N ARG A 110 -23.92 -10.78 -16.62
CA ARG A 110 -24.80 -10.86 -17.80
C ARG A 110 -25.02 -12.32 -18.18
N SER A 111 -26.29 -12.72 -18.34
CA SER A 111 -26.69 -14.10 -18.65
C SER A 111 -25.68 -14.76 -19.58
N ASN A 112 -25.10 -15.90 -19.19
CA ASN A 112 -24.05 -16.60 -19.94
C ASN A 112 -24.35 -16.66 -21.45
N ALA A 113 -25.62 -16.81 -21.83
CA ALA A 113 -26.08 -16.78 -23.22
C ALA A 113 -25.69 -15.52 -24.04
N LEU A 114 -25.65 -14.33 -23.43
CA LEU A 114 -25.23 -13.10 -24.12
C LEU A 114 -23.71 -13.07 -24.32
N LEU A 115 -22.95 -13.50 -23.32
CA LEU A 115 -21.50 -13.63 -23.42
C LEU A 115 -21.13 -14.72 -24.44
N ASP A 116 -21.87 -15.81 -24.46
CA ASP A 116 -21.68 -16.91 -25.42
C ASP A 116 -21.96 -16.47 -26.86
N ALA A 117 -22.98 -15.63 -27.06
CA ALA A 117 -23.28 -15.03 -28.36
C ALA A 117 -22.16 -14.10 -28.82
N GLU A 118 -21.68 -13.21 -27.94
CA GLU A 118 -20.59 -12.27 -28.23
C GLU A 118 -19.26 -12.99 -28.50
N ILE A 119 -18.95 -14.05 -27.74
CA ILE A 119 -17.79 -14.91 -27.99
C ILE A 119 -17.89 -15.61 -29.36
N LYS A 120 -19.09 -16.06 -29.74
CA LYS A 120 -19.30 -16.71 -31.04
C LYS A 120 -19.11 -15.73 -32.20
N GLU A 121 -19.62 -14.51 -32.07
CA GLU A 121 -19.48 -13.44 -33.06
C GLU A 121 -18.02 -13.02 -33.24
N LEU A 122 -17.30 -12.77 -32.14
CA LEU A 122 -15.87 -12.46 -32.17
C LEU A 122 -15.05 -13.60 -32.81
N ARG A 123 -15.41 -14.86 -32.57
CA ARG A 123 -14.73 -16.01 -33.20
C ARG A 123 -15.00 -16.09 -34.70
N SER A 124 -16.20 -15.75 -35.17
CA SER A 124 -16.48 -15.70 -36.61
C SER A 124 -15.71 -14.56 -37.29
N GLU A 125 -15.66 -13.38 -36.69
CA GLU A 125 -14.90 -12.25 -37.23
C GLU A 125 -13.40 -12.59 -37.34
N ILE A 126 -12.83 -13.23 -36.31
CA ILE A 126 -11.43 -13.71 -36.35
C ILE A 126 -11.23 -14.76 -37.47
N ALA A 127 -12.20 -15.65 -37.69
CA ALA A 127 -12.11 -16.65 -38.74
C ALA A 127 -12.17 -16.01 -40.14
N GLU A 128 -13.02 -15.00 -40.34
CA GLU A 128 -13.08 -14.23 -41.58
C GLU A 128 -11.78 -13.45 -41.84
N LEU A 129 -11.24 -12.79 -40.82
CA LEU A 129 -9.94 -12.12 -40.90
C LEU A 129 -8.82 -13.10 -41.28
N ARG A 130 -8.77 -14.27 -40.65
CA ARG A 130 -7.79 -15.33 -40.99
C ARG A 130 -8.00 -15.92 -42.39
N ALA A 131 -9.21 -15.87 -42.94
CA ALA A 131 -9.47 -16.31 -44.31
C ALA A 131 -8.99 -15.29 -45.36
N VAL A 132 -9.06 -13.99 -45.03
CA VAL A 132 -8.56 -12.90 -45.87
C VAL A 132 -7.02 -12.84 -45.83
N PHE A 133 -6.44 -12.96 -44.63
CA PHE A 133 -4.99 -12.98 -44.44
C PHE A 133 -4.46 -14.42 -44.50
N ARG A 134 -3.94 -14.83 -45.66
CA ARG A 134 -3.29 -16.15 -45.80
C ARG A 134 -1.92 -16.12 -45.14
N ALA A 135 -1.82 -16.68 -43.94
CA ALA A 135 -0.52 -17.05 -43.37
C ALA A 135 0.10 -18.14 -44.25
N ARG A 136 1.25 -17.84 -44.84
CA ARG A 136 2.10 -18.82 -45.52
C ARG A 136 3.54 -18.62 -45.07
N PRO A 137 4.36 -19.68 -45.04
CA PRO A 137 5.80 -19.51 -44.87
C PRO A 137 6.35 -18.66 -46.02
N MET A 138 7.33 -17.83 -45.70
CA MET A 138 8.10 -17.07 -46.67
C MET A 138 8.93 -18.05 -47.50
N THR A 139 9.03 -17.83 -48.82
CA THR A 139 9.83 -18.71 -49.68
C THR A 139 11.31 -18.35 -49.61
N ASP A 140 12.19 -19.32 -49.86
CA ASP A 140 13.64 -19.08 -49.87
C ASP A 140 14.06 -17.99 -50.88
N GLU A 141 13.30 -17.82 -51.96
CA GLU A 141 13.48 -16.75 -52.95
C GLU A 141 13.15 -15.36 -52.39
N GLU A 142 12.06 -15.25 -51.61
CA GLU A 142 11.68 -14.02 -50.90
C GLU A 142 12.68 -13.66 -49.80
N VAL A 143 13.31 -14.67 -49.19
CA VAL A 143 14.39 -14.48 -48.20
C VAL A 143 15.68 -13.98 -48.88
N ALA A 144 16.00 -14.52 -50.06
CA ALA A 144 17.20 -14.13 -50.80
C ALA A 144 17.08 -12.74 -51.47
N ASP A 145 15.88 -12.34 -51.89
CA ASP A 145 15.60 -11.03 -52.48
C ASP A 145 14.37 -10.37 -51.83
N PRO A 146 14.57 -9.47 -50.85
CA PRO A 146 13.49 -8.76 -50.15
C PRO A 146 12.58 -7.91 -51.05
N SER A 147 13.00 -7.60 -52.28
CA SER A 147 12.18 -6.83 -53.22
C SER A 147 11.04 -7.64 -53.83
N THR A 148 11.07 -8.97 -53.71
CA THR A 148 10.04 -9.88 -54.22
C THR A 148 8.85 -10.06 -53.29
N ILE A 149 8.92 -9.54 -52.07
CA ILE A 149 7.86 -9.64 -51.06
C ILE A 149 6.68 -8.73 -51.45
N PRO A 150 5.43 -9.20 -51.37
CA PRO A 150 4.26 -8.36 -51.63
C PRO A 150 4.20 -7.14 -50.71
N ALA A 151 3.97 -5.95 -51.25
CA ALA A 151 3.97 -4.69 -50.50
C ALA A 151 2.92 -4.59 -49.37
N GLY A 152 1.91 -5.47 -49.35
CA GLY A 152 0.90 -5.57 -48.28
C GLY A 152 1.15 -6.72 -47.30
N ALA A 153 2.30 -7.39 -47.36
CA ALA A 153 2.66 -8.46 -46.43
C ALA A 153 2.94 -7.88 -45.05
N SER A 154 2.43 -8.55 -44.01
CA SER A 154 2.79 -8.32 -42.62
C SER A 154 3.53 -9.54 -42.11
N PHE A 155 4.60 -9.32 -41.36
CA PHE A 155 5.43 -10.40 -40.83
C PHE A 155 5.08 -10.66 -39.37
N ASP A 156 4.87 -11.92 -39.04
CA ASP A 156 4.76 -12.41 -37.67
C ASP A 156 6.00 -13.25 -37.36
N PHE A 157 6.81 -12.77 -36.42
CA PHE A 157 8.04 -13.43 -35.97
C PHE A 157 7.85 -14.09 -34.60
N GLY A 158 6.62 -14.19 -34.08
CA GLY A 158 6.33 -14.70 -32.74
C GLY A 158 6.72 -16.17 -32.52
N ASP A 159 6.69 -16.98 -33.58
CA ASP A 159 6.99 -18.42 -33.56
C ASP A 159 8.39 -18.76 -34.14
N VAL A 160 9.26 -17.76 -34.40
CA VAL A 160 10.62 -18.00 -34.90
C VAL A 160 11.55 -18.29 -33.73
N ASP A 161 12.13 -19.48 -33.72
CA ASP A 161 13.17 -19.87 -32.74
C ASP A 161 14.46 -19.08 -33.04
N VAL A 162 14.89 -18.27 -32.06
CA VAL A 162 16.10 -17.46 -32.17
C VAL A 162 17.25 -18.24 -31.56
N ASP A 163 18.21 -18.65 -32.38
CA ASP A 163 19.44 -19.24 -31.90
C ASP A 163 20.30 -18.17 -31.18
N LEU A 164 20.39 -18.31 -29.86
CA LEU A 164 21.15 -17.42 -28.99
C LEU A 164 22.54 -18.00 -28.66
N GLU A 165 22.96 -19.11 -29.27
CA GLU A 165 24.29 -19.68 -29.03
C GLU A 165 25.39 -18.68 -29.39
N GLY A 166 26.16 -18.27 -28.37
CA GLY A 166 27.33 -17.40 -28.52
C GLY A 166 27.08 -15.89 -28.38
N LEU A 167 25.83 -15.45 -28.19
CA LEU A 167 25.54 -14.05 -27.81
C LEU A 167 25.38 -13.92 -26.29
N SER A 168 26.21 -13.09 -25.66
CA SER A 168 25.99 -12.73 -24.26
C SER A 168 24.78 -11.78 -24.16
N GLU A 169 24.03 -11.88 -23.06
CA GLU A 169 22.86 -11.03 -22.81
C GLU A 169 23.24 -9.53 -22.77
N ASP A 170 24.48 -9.23 -22.36
CA ASP A 170 25.02 -7.88 -22.31
C ASP A 170 25.34 -7.32 -23.71
N ASP A 171 25.89 -8.15 -24.60
CA ASP A 171 26.15 -7.77 -26.00
C ASP A 171 24.83 -7.51 -26.74
N LEU A 172 23.81 -8.34 -26.49
CA LEU A 172 22.48 -8.18 -27.09
C LEU A 172 21.81 -6.88 -26.62
N LYS A 173 21.86 -6.58 -25.32
CA LYS A 173 21.33 -5.31 -24.76
C LYS A 173 22.06 -4.10 -25.32
N ALA A 174 23.38 -4.15 -25.42
CA ALA A 174 24.18 -3.06 -25.98
C ALA A 174 23.83 -2.80 -27.46
N TRP A 175 23.62 -3.87 -28.24
CA TRP A 175 23.23 -3.77 -29.64
C TRP A 175 21.83 -3.17 -29.83
N VAL A 176 20.83 -3.64 -29.07
CA VAL A 176 19.45 -3.12 -29.12
C VAL A 176 19.40 -1.63 -28.79
N MET A 177 20.12 -1.20 -27.75
CA MET A 177 20.16 0.22 -27.36
C MET A 177 20.76 1.10 -28.45
N ASN A 178 21.87 0.69 -29.06
CA ASN A 178 22.47 1.41 -30.18
C ASN A 178 21.55 1.50 -31.40
N TYR A 179 20.80 0.43 -31.70
CA TYR A 179 19.89 0.41 -32.84
C TYR A 179 18.68 1.33 -32.63
N ILE A 180 18.09 1.33 -31.42
CA ILE A 180 16.99 2.23 -31.05
C ILE A 180 17.46 3.69 -31.14
N ASP A 181 18.61 4.02 -30.56
CA ASP A 181 19.15 5.38 -30.57
C ASP A 181 19.47 5.89 -31.99
N ALA A 182 19.91 5.01 -32.90
CA ALA A 182 20.15 5.36 -34.30
C ALA A 182 18.86 5.64 -35.09
N GLN A 183 17.72 5.09 -34.65
CA GLN A 183 16.41 5.23 -35.30
C GLN A 183 15.57 6.40 -34.74
N VAL A 184 16.02 7.05 -33.64
CA VAL A 184 15.34 8.22 -33.09
C VAL A 184 15.50 9.42 -34.03
N ILE A 185 14.42 9.78 -34.73
CA ILE A 185 14.31 11.03 -35.49
C ILE A 185 14.49 12.20 -34.51
N PRO A 186 15.49 13.09 -34.67
CA PRO A 186 15.69 14.19 -33.74
C PRO A 186 14.51 15.17 -33.80
N PRO A 187 14.01 15.67 -32.65
CA PRO A 187 12.87 16.58 -32.64
C PRO A 187 13.21 17.90 -33.32
N THR A 188 12.34 18.36 -34.21
CA THR A 188 12.48 19.64 -34.92
C THR A 188 12.47 20.82 -33.94
N ARG A 189 13.55 21.62 -33.93
CA ARG A 189 13.66 22.86 -33.13
C ARG A 189 12.54 23.84 -33.51
N ARG A 190 11.53 23.99 -32.66
CA ARG A 190 10.53 25.07 -32.77
C ARG A 190 11.22 26.41 -32.51
N THR A 191 11.21 27.29 -33.50
CA THR A 191 11.73 28.65 -33.39
C THR A 191 10.91 29.46 -32.38
N GLY A 192 11.58 30.04 -31.39
CA GLY A 192 10.97 30.80 -30.30
C GLY A 192 10.28 32.06 -30.80
N ARG A 193 8.97 32.16 -30.57
CA ARG A 193 8.17 33.37 -30.77
C ARG A 193 8.50 34.35 -29.62
N ARG A 194 9.25 35.42 -29.91
CA ARG A 194 9.49 36.55 -28.99
C ARG A 194 8.14 37.14 -28.55
N GLN A 195 7.81 37.03 -27.27
CA GLN A 195 6.76 37.83 -26.65
C GLN A 195 7.35 39.19 -26.27
N LYS A 196 6.74 40.23 -26.83
CA LYS A 196 7.03 41.65 -26.62
C LYS A 196 6.31 42.04 -25.33
N GLY A 197 7.05 42.32 -24.25
CA GLY A 197 6.49 42.88 -23.02
C GLY A 197 6.16 44.35 -23.25
N GLU A 198 4.87 44.69 -23.14
CA GLU A 198 4.39 46.07 -23.09
C GLU A 198 4.55 46.59 -21.65
N GLU A 199 5.30 47.68 -21.52
CA GLU A 199 5.29 48.58 -20.38
C GLU A 199 3.88 49.14 -20.18
N ASN A 200 3.36 49.08 -18.95
CA ASN A 200 2.29 49.97 -18.52
C ASN A 200 2.66 50.56 -17.16
N GLU A 201 3.07 51.82 -17.22
CA GLU A 201 2.92 52.81 -16.16
C GLU A 201 1.46 52.84 -15.64
N ARG A 202 1.32 53.01 -14.32
CA ARG A 202 0.30 53.81 -13.59
C ARG A 202 0.57 53.59 -12.09
N GLN A 203 1.21 54.53 -11.41
CA GLN A 203 0.61 55.68 -10.71
C GLN A 203 -0.26 55.31 -9.50
N ALA A 204 0.14 55.92 -8.37
CA ALA A 204 -0.50 56.06 -7.05
C ALA A 204 -0.36 54.89 -6.07
#